data_AF-A0A9P2YMV9-F1
#
_entry.id   AF-A0A9P2YMV9-F1
#
_cell.length_a   1.000
_cell.length_b   1.000
_cell.length_c   1.000
_cell.angle_alpha   90.00
_cell.angle_beta   90.00
_cell.angle_gamma   90.00
#
_symmetry.space_group_name_H-M   'P 1'
#
loop_
_entity.id
_entity.type
_entity.pdbx_description
1 polymer ?
#
loop_
_entity_poly.entity_id
_entity_poly.type
_entity_poly.pdbx_seq_one_letter_code
_entity_poly.pdbx_strand_id
1 'polypeptide(L)' 'MRKVRWLSDNFENVSPQALSANLSGLFKLRVGDYRVIYSFAPKAERITIHKVGHRRDIYS' A
#
# COMPACT_ATOMS: atom_id res chain seq x y z
N MET A 1 -0.95 -11.79 -4.65
CA MET A 1 -2.40 -11.49 -4.81
C MET A 1 -3.19 -11.53 -3.50
N ARG A 2 -3.20 -12.62 -2.70
CA ARG A 2 -4.09 -12.78 -1.53
C ARG A 2 -4.09 -11.62 -0.52
N LYS A 3 -2.93 -11.04 -0.21
CA LYS A 3 -2.82 -9.99 0.82
C LYS A 3 -3.35 -8.61 0.39
N VAL A 4 -3.36 -8.32 -0.91
CA VAL A 4 -3.96 -7.08 -1.47
C VAL A 4 -5.48 -7.17 -1.38
N ARG A 5 -6.06 -8.32 -1.71
CA ARG A 5 -7.50 -8.56 -1.56
C ARG A 5 -7.93 -8.50 -0.10
N TRP A 6 -7.13 -9.09 0.79
CA TRP A 6 -7.37 -8.92 2.23
C TRP A 6 -7.36 -7.45 2.66
N LEU A 7 -6.46 -6.61 2.11
CA LEU A 7 -6.43 -5.18 2.40
C LEU A 7 -7.71 -4.48 1.93
N SER A 8 -8.25 -4.79 0.74
CA SER A 8 -9.52 -4.20 0.29
C SER A 8 -10.68 -4.57 1.20
N ASP A 9 -10.74 -5.84 1.60
CA ASP A 9 -11.86 -6.38 2.37
C ASP A 9 -11.83 -5.94 3.85
N ASN A 10 -10.67 -5.49 4.35
CA ASN A 10 -10.46 -5.14 5.77
C ASN A 10 -9.97 -3.70 5.94
N PHE A 11 -10.11 -2.85 4.92
CA PHE A 11 -9.45 -1.54 4.88
C PHE A 11 -9.82 -0.67 6.09
N GLU A 12 -11.08 -0.69 6.52
CA GLU A 12 -11.58 0.07 7.68
C GLU A 12 -10.91 -0.32 9.01
N ASN A 13 -10.41 -1.56 9.10
CA ASN A 13 -9.77 -2.11 10.30
C ASN A 13 -8.23 -2.06 10.22
N VAL A 14 -7.68 -1.46 9.17
CA VAL A 14 -6.23 -1.34 8.97
C VAL A 14 -5.83 0.12 9.13
N SER A 15 -4.81 0.36 9.94
CA SER A 15 -4.15 1.66 9.99
C SER A 15 -3.14 1.78 8.83
N PRO A 16 -3.38 2.64 7.82
CA PRO A 16 -2.48 2.78 6.69
C PRO A 16 -1.12 3.34 7.13
N GLN A 17 -0.02 2.73 6.68
CA GLN A 17 1.32 3.21 7.00
C GLN A 17 1.76 4.24 5.95
N ALA A 18 1.67 5.51 6.29
CA ALA A 18 2.07 6.61 5.41
C ALA A 18 3.57 6.58 5.08
N LEU A 19 3.88 7.00 3.86
CA LEU A 19 5.24 7.32 3.42
C LEU A 19 5.49 8.82 3.58
N SER A 20 6.77 9.20 3.68
CA SER A 20 7.20 10.59 3.93
C SER A 20 7.92 11.18 2.71
N ALA A 21 8.31 12.45 2.83
CA ALA A 21 9.07 13.20 1.81
C ALA A 21 8.36 13.21 0.44
N ASN A 22 9.06 12.86 -0.62
CA ASN A 22 8.56 12.82 -2.00
C ASN A 22 7.45 11.79 -2.24
N LEU A 23 7.18 10.91 -1.27
CA LEU A 23 6.11 9.90 -1.33
C LEU A 23 4.96 10.23 -0.38
N SER A 24 4.87 11.48 0.11
CA SER A 24 3.74 11.95 0.91
C SER A 24 2.41 11.72 0.17
N GLY A 25 1.39 11.27 0.89
CA GLY A 25 0.09 10.88 0.33
C GLY A 25 0.03 9.44 -0.20
N LEU A 26 1.15 8.71 -0.19
CA LEU A 26 1.20 7.27 -0.46
C LEU A 26 1.37 6.47 0.83
N PHE A 27 1.00 5.19 0.75
CA PHE A 27 1.02 4.26 1.85
C PHE A 27 1.75 2.98 1.46
N LYS A 28 2.25 2.24 2.45
CA LYS A 28 2.93 0.96 2.25
C LYS A 28 2.19 -0.19 2.92
N LEU A 29 2.09 -1.31 2.21
CA LEU A 29 1.69 -2.60 2.77
C LEU A 29 2.88 -3.57 2.72
N ARG A 30 3.19 -4.19 3.87
CA ARG A 30 4.24 -5.21 3.96
C ARG A 30 3.68 -6.59 3.65
N VAL A 31 4.28 -7.27 2.67
CA VAL A 31 3.93 -8.64 2.27
C VAL A 31 5.21 -9.49 2.30
N GLY A 32 5.58 -9.98 3.49
CA GLY A 32 6.87 -10.66 3.68
C GLY A 32 8.04 -9.74 3.35
N ASP A 33 8.84 -10.13 2.35
CA ASP A 33 9.94 -9.35 1.80
C ASP A 33 9.55 -8.37 0.70
N TYR A 34 8.30 -8.38 0.24
CA TYR A 34 7.79 -7.41 -0.71
C TYR A 34 7.13 -6.22 -0.01
N ARG A 35 7.11 -5.07 -0.68
CA ARG A 35 6.29 -3.92 -0.30
C ARG A 35 5.38 -3.56 -1.47
N VAL A 36 4.18 -3.13 -1.13
CA VAL A 36 3.19 -2.60 -2.06
C VAL A 36 3.02 -1.14 -1.70
N ILE A 37 3.31 -0.25 -2.64
CA ILE A 37 3.01 1.19 -2.50
C ILE A 37 1.63 1.42 -3.11
N TYR A 38 0.74 2.03 -2.33
CA TYR A 38 -0.64 2.25 -2.73
C TYR A 38 -1.15 3.62 -2.28
N SER A 39 -2.20 4.10 -2.93
CA SER A 39 -3.05 5.19 -2.43
C SER A 39 -4.49 4.70 -2.33
N PHE A 40 -5.35 5.45 -1.64
CA PHE A 40 -6.76 5.13 -1.54
C PHE A 40 -7.61 6.40 -1.65
N ALA A 41 -8.81 6.25 -2.21
CA ALA A 41 -9.80 7.29 -2.35
C ALA A 41 -11.10 6.82 -1.67
N PRO A 42 -11.35 7.20 -0.40
CA PRO A 42 -12.49 6.71 0.37
C PRO A 42 -13.83 6.95 -0.31
N LYS A 43 -14.03 8.15 -0.87
CA LYS A 43 -15.26 8.53 -1.58
C LYS A 43 -15.54 7.69 -2.83
N ALA A 44 -14.50 7.11 -3.43
CA ALA A 44 -14.59 6.28 -4.62
C ALA A 44 -14.38 4.79 -4.31
N GLU A 45 -14.26 4.43 -3.03
CA GLU A 45 -13.98 3.07 -2.53
C GLU A 45 -12.86 2.37 -3.29
N ARG A 46 -11.81 3.13 -3.65
CA ARG A 46 -10.77 2.66 -4.55
C ARG A 46 -9.42 2.64 -3.87
N ILE A 47 -8.74 1.50 -3.95
CA ILE A 47 -7.32 1.35 -3.64
C ILE A 47 -6.55 1.23 -4.96
N THR A 48 -5.57 2.11 -5.16
CA THR A 48 -4.71 2.10 -6.35
C THR A 48 -3.32 1.64 -5.97
N ILE A 49 -2.82 0.61 -6.64
CA ILE A 49 -1.45 0.11 -6.45
C ILE A 49 -0.53 0.82 -7.45
N HIS A 50 0.50 1.49 -6.94
CA HIS A 50 1.48 2.22 -7.75
C HIS A 50 2.72 1.38 -8.05
N LYS A 51 3.19 0.61 -7.07
CA LYS A 51 4.40 -0.20 -7.20
C LYS A 51 4.31 -1.44 -6.31
N VAL A 52 4.78 -2.57 -6.84
CA VAL A 52 5.05 -3.78 -6.08
C VAL A 52 6.50 -4.13 -6.32
N GLY A 53 7.27 -4.36 -5.26
CA GLY A 53 8.68 -4.68 -5.39
C GLY A 53 9.23 -5.35 -4.15
N HIS A 54 10.36 -6.03 -4.33
CA HIS A 54 11.09 -6.56 -3.20
C HIS A 54 11.62 -5.40 -2.35
N ARG A 55 11.84 -5.62 -1.05
CA ARG A 55 12.30 -4.58 -0.11
C ARG A 55 13.58 -3.87 -0.53
N ARG A 56 14.40 -4.52 -1.37
CA ARG A 56 15.64 -3.98 -1.92
C ARG A 56 15.38 -3.01 -3.09
N ASP A 57 14.36 -3.26 -3.90
CA ASP A 57 14.11 -2.52 -5.14
C ASP A 57 13.12 -1.35 -4.98
N ILE A 58 12.54 -1.21 -3.77
CA ILE A 58 11.59 -0.14 -3.45
C ILE A 58 12.26 1.12 -2.90
N TYR A 59 13.46 0.99 -2.31
CA TYR A 59 14.24 2.11 -1.79
C TYR A 59 15.50 2.42 -2.60
N SER A 60 15.79 1.61 -3.64
CA SER A 60 16.84 1.87 -4.62
C SER A 60 16.35 2.78 -5.73
#